data_AF-A0A6D2JZ26-F1
#
_entry.id   AF-A0A6D2JZ26-F1
#
_cell.length_a   1.000
_cell.length_b   1.000
_cell.length_c   1.000
_cell.angle_alpha   90.00
_cell.angle_beta   90.00
_cell.angle_gamma   90.00
#
_symmetry.space_group_name_H-M   'P 1'
#
loop_
_entity.id
_entity.type
_entity.pdbx_description
1 polymer ?
#
loop_
_entity_poly.entity_id
_entity_poly.type
_entity_poly.pdbx_seq_one_letter_code
_entity_poly.pdbx_strand_id
1 'polypeptide(L)'
;MHLPFHWPHGGCDVLTLSSVREEQLALLHTRMDTNVMDVWITNKIEPNAVSWRKLFVVTDERIVSQVPFHSGSFFIDEEKKVLVVYQQPNKIAFMIQGNGYYEEVKLGRSDEGTLMCSYVPSSVQIQQVHAGRNRKRRTRSLRYFTK
;
A
#
# COMPACT_ATOMS: atom_id res chain seq x y z
N MET A 1 13.82 13.54 8.92
CA MET A 1 12.45 13.03 9.21
C MET A 1 12.43 12.47 10.61
N HIS A 2 11.50 12.92 11.46
CA HIS A 2 11.27 12.32 12.78
C HIS A 2 10.17 11.25 12.67
N LEU A 3 10.35 10.11 13.34
CA LEU A 3 9.34 9.06 13.45
C LEU A 3 8.24 9.47 14.46
N PRO A 4 7.01 8.94 14.33
CA PRO A 4 5.92 9.23 15.27
C PRO A 4 6.13 8.67 16.68
N PHE A 5 7.15 7.83 16.88
CA PHE A 5 7.46 7.18 18.15
C PHE A 5 8.96 7.19 18.40
N HIS A 6 9.34 7.03 19.66
CA HIS A 6 10.72 6.83 20.05
C HIS A 6 11.09 5.36 19.83
N TRP A 7 12.26 5.09 19.24
CA TRP A 7 12.73 3.72 19.01
C TRP A 7 13.05 3.06 20.36
N PRO A 8 12.32 2.02 20.79
CA PRO A 8 12.65 1.35 22.05
C PRO A 8 14.02 0.68 21.91
N HIS A 9 14.90 0.96 22.87
CA HIS A 9 16.19 0.28 22.95
C HIS A 9 15.95 -1.20 23.31
N GLY A 10 16.09 -2.09 22.32
CA GLY A 10 16.10 -3.55 22.53
C GLY A 10 14.83 -4.32 22.14
N GLY A 11 13.88 -3.71 21.43
CA GLY A 11 12.67 -4.41 20.93
C GLY A 11 12.83 -5.04 19.54
N CYS A 12 12.12 -6.14 19.29
CA CYS A 12 11.95 -6.74 17.95
C CYS A 12 10.82 -6.04 17.16
N ASP A 13 10.92 -4.73 17.02
CA ASP A 13 9.92 -3.93 16.32
C ASP A 13 10.11 -4.05 14.80
N VAL A 14 9.02 -4.29 14.08
CA VAL A 14 9.01 -4.29 12.61
C VAL A 14 8.42 -2.98 12.13
N LEU A 15 9.19 -2.25 11.30
CA LEU A 15 8.74 -1.04 10.63
C LEU A 15 8.65 -1.24 9.13
N THR A 16 7.48 -0.92 8.57
CA THR A 16 7.26 -0.95 7.12
C THR A 16 6.71 0.40 6.68
N LEU A 17 7.36 1.01 5.69
CA LEU A 17 6.91 2.27 5.07
C LEU A 17 6.30 1.98 3.70
N SER A 18 5.21 2.66 3.37
CA SER A 18 4.58 2.60 2.05
C SER A 18 4.09 3.99 1.64
N SER A 19 4.01 4.27 0.34
CA SER A 19 3.33 5.47 -0.15
C SER A 19 1.83 5.21 -0.24
N VAL A 20 1.02 6.18 0.20
CA VAL A 20 -0.45 6.09 0.09
C VAL A 20 -0.95 6.90 -1.09
N ARG A 21 -0.38 8.09 -1.28
CA ARG A 21 -0.67 9.07 -2.34
C ARG A 21 0.63 9.79 -2.75
N GLU A 22 0.54 10.72 -3.69
CA GLU A 22 1.69 11.48 -4.20
C GLU A 22 2.47 12.23 -3.10
N GLU A 23 1.80 12.68 -2.03
CA GLU A 23 2.39 13.48 -0.96
C GLU A 23 2.21 12.89 0.46
N GLN A 24 1.83 11.60 0.56
CA GLN A 24 1.59 10.95 1.86
C GLN A 24 2.32 9.61 1.98
N LEU A 25 2.95 9.41 3.13
CA LEU A 25 3.57 8.17 3.57
C LEU A 25 2.72 7.52 4.65
N ALA A 26 2.66 6.20 4.63
CA ALA A 26 2.18 5.38 5.72
C ALA A 26 3.32 4.63 6.36
N LEU A 27 3.21 4.48 7.68
CA LEU A 27 4.15 3.73 8.51
C LEU A 27 3.36 2.70 9.31
N LEU A 28 3.73 1.45 9.13
CA LEU A 28 3.28 0.33 9.94
C LEU A 28 4.33 0.05 11.00
N HIS A 29 3.95 0.11 12.27
CA HIS A 29 4.81 -0.20 13.41
C HIS A 29 4.23 -1.37 14.17
N THR A 30 4.87 -2.52 14.05
CA THR A 30 4.44 -3.76 14.73
C THR A 30 5.40 -4.07 15.87
N ARG A 31 4.87 -4.09 17.08
CA ARG A 31 5.56 -4.44 18.32
C ARG A 31 5.29 -5.90 18.65
N MET A 32 6.31 -6.75 18.45
CA MET A 32 6.18 -8.21 18.58
C MET A 32 6.08 -8.68 20.04
N ASP A 33 6.56 -7.89 20.99
CA ASP A 33 6.51 -8.16 22.42
C ASP A 33 5.09 -8.00 23.01
N THR A 34 4.36 -7.01 22.50
CA THR A 34 3.04 -6.60 22.99
C THR A 34 1.91 -6.99 22.04
N ASN A 35 2.22 -7.59 20.89
CA ASN A 35 1.28 -7.90 19.83
C ASN A 35 0.42 -6.69 19.42
N VAL A 36 1.04 -5.51 19.37
CA VAL A 36 0.36 -4.27 18.96
C VAL A 36 0.91 -3.79 17.64
N MET A 37 0.00 -3.50 16.72
CA MET A 37 0.31 -2.88 15.44
C MET A 37 -0.32 -1.50 15.35
N ASP A 38 0.53 -0.49 15.27
CA ASP A 38 0.15 0.89 15.09
C ASP A 38 0.24 1.28 13.61
N VAL A 39 -0.86 1.83 13.07
CA VAL A 39 -0.94 2.31 11.69
C VAL A 39 -0.89 3.82 11.69
N TRP A 40 0.16 4.39 11.11
CA TRP A 40 0.39 5.83 11.03
C TRP A 40 0.34 6.29 9.57
N ILE A 41 -0.14 7.52 9.36
CA ILE A 41 -0.05 8.21 8.09
C ILE A 41 0.47 9.62 8.29
N THR A 42 1.19 10.16 7.31
CA THR A 42 1.56 11.56 7.30
C THR A 42 0.38 12.44 6.92
N ASN A 43 0.23 13.57 7.62
CA ASN A 43 -0.72 14.61 7.19
C ASN A 43 -0.14 15.42 6.03
N LYS A 44 1.07 15.92 6.23
CA LYS A 44 1.82 16.74 5.28
C LYS A 44 3.31 16.46 5.43
N ILE A 45 3.99 16.42 4.30
CA ILE A 45 5.44 16.30 4.19
C ILE A 45 5.97 17.67 3.75
N GLU A 46 6.69 18.34 4.63
CA GLU A 46 7.42 19.57 4.33
C GLU A 46 8.92 19.27 4.23
N PRO A 47 9.72 20.09 3.52
CA PRO A 47 11.14 19.82 3.31
C PRO A 47 11.93 19.54 4.61
N ASN A 48 11.51 20.19 5.70
CA ASN A 48 12.20 20.12 6.99
C ASN A 48 11.38 19.44 8.09
N ALA A 49 10.10 19.12 7.84
CA ALA A 49 9.19 18.62 8.87
C ALA A 49 8.19 17.61 8.30
N VAL A 50 7.98 16.52 9.03
CA VAL A 50 6.96 15.53 8.71
C VAL A 50 6.07 15.37 9.93
N SER A 51 4.76 15.52 9.72
CA SER A 51 3.76 15.33 10.76
C SER A 51 3.02 14.02 10.52
N TRP A 52 2.90 13.23 11.57
CA TRP A 52 2.23 11.93 11.56
C TRP A 52 0.94 11.99 12.36
N ARG A 53 -0.08 11.28 11.91
CA ARG A 53 -1.27 10.97 12.68
C ARG A 53 -1.45 9.45 12.75
N LYS A 54 -1.94 8.98 13.89
CA LYS A 54 -2.33 7.58 14.06
C LYS A 54 -3.71 7.39 13.43
N LEU A 55 -3.84 6.47 12.50
CA LEU A 55 -5.12 6.15 11.85
C LEU A 55 -5.95 5.18 12.70
N PHE A 56 -5.34 4.07 13.10
CA PHE A 56 -5.92 3.08 13.99
C PHE A 56 -4.84 2.17 14.57
N VAL A 57 -5.24 1.33 15.53
CA VAL A 57 -4.39 0.35 16.20
C VAL A 57 -5.05 -1.01 16.09
N VAL A 58 -4.25 -2.04 15.85
CA VAL A 58 -4.68 -3.44 15.88
C VAL A 58 -3.99 -4.12 17.04
N THR A 59 -4.77 -4.66 17.97
CA THR A 59 -4.29 -5.35 19.17
C THR A 59 -4.72 -6.82 19.20
N ASP A 60 -5.35 -7.31 18.12
CA ASP A 60 -5.71 -8.71 18.01
C ASP A 60 -4.45 -9.53 17.74
N GLU A 61 -4.04 -10.32 18.73
CA GLU A 61 -2.84 -11.14 18.68
C GLU A 61 -2.83 -12.12 17.50
N ARG A 62 -4.01 -12.60 17.08
CA ARG A 62 -4.13 -13.51 15.94
C ARG A 62 -3.73 -12.81 14.66
N ILE A 63 -4.14 -11.54 14.51
CA ILE A 63 -3.77 -10.74 13.34
C ILE A 63 -2.28 -10.42 13.36
N VAL A 64 -1.76 -9.97 14.51
CA VAL A 64 -0.36 -9.55 14.61
C VAL A 64 0.62 -10.70 14.44
N SER A 65 0.25 -11.91 14.89
CA SER A 65 1.09 -13.11 14.75
C SER A 65 0.97 -13.80 13.38
N GLN A 66 -0.21 -13.79 12.75
CA GLN A 66 -0.43 -14.50 11.49
C GLN A 66 0.00 -13.71 10.26
N VAL A 67 -0.02 -12.38 10.32
CA VAL A 67 0.29 -11.54 9.17
C VAL A 67 1.79 -11.22 9.16
N PRO A 68 2.56 -11.68 8.15
CA PRO A 68 3.99 -11.49 8.11
C PRO A 68 4.33 -10.11 7.53
N PHE A 69 4.50 -9.12 8.43
CA PHE A 69 4.77 -7.73 8.04
C PHE A 69 6.21 -7.44 7.59
N HIS A 70 7.10 -8.43 7.68
CA HIS A 70 8.54 -8.30 7.42
C HIS A 70 8.94 -8.41 5.93
N SER A 71 8.03 -8.82 5.04
CA SER A 71 8.35 -9.02 3.62
C SER A 71 7.20 -8.67 2.66
N GLY A 72 6.19 -7.97 3.16
CA GLY A 72 5.02 -7.56 2.39
C GLY A 72 5.04 -6.09 2.01
N SER A 73 4.39 -5.76 0.89
CA SER A 73 3.94 -4.39 0.64
C SER A 73 2.55 -4.20 1.26
N PHE A 74 2.18 -2.98 1.59
CA PHE A 74 0.85 -2.69 2.11
C PHE A 74 0.25 -1.42 1.51
N PHE A 75 -1.08 -1.35 1.56
CA PHE A 75 -1.88 -0.20 1.17
C PHE A 75 -2.89 0.11 2.28
N ILE A 76 -3.28 1.38 2.40
CA ILE A 76 -4.26 1.82 3.40
C ILE A 76 -5.38 2.59 2.70
N ASP A 77 -6.62 2.21 3.01
CA ASP A 77 -7.79 3.03 2.75
C ASP A 77 -8.07 3.87 4.01
N GLU A 78 -7.78 5.17 3.94
CA GLU A 78 -7.93 6.11 5.07
C GLU A 78 -9.39 6.29 5.49
N GLU A 79 -10.32 6.31 4.54
CA GLU A 79 -11.74 6.55 4.80
C GLU A 79 -12.38 5.34 5.49
N LYS A 80 -12.06 4.15 4.97
CA LYS A 80 -12.59 2.89 5.52
C LYS A 80 -11.77 2.35 6.69
N LYS A 81 -10.58 2.92 6.94
CA LYS A 81 -9.62 2.44 7.94
C LYS A 81 -9.29 0.97 7.75
N VAL A 82 -8.96 0.61 6.51
CA VAL A 82 -8.58 -0.74 6.10
C VAL A 82 -7.10 -0.75 5.75
N LEU A 83 -6.36 -1.69 6.33
CA LEU A 83 -4.99 -2.03 5.96
C LEU A 83 -5.04 -3.28 5.08
N VAL A 84 -4.45 -3.21 3.89
CA VAL A 84 -4.26 -4.36 3.02
C VAL A 84 -2.79 -4.72 2.99
N VAL A 85 -2.43 -5.91 3.46
CA VAL A 85 -1.05 -6.42 3.43
C VAL A 85 -0.93 -7.50 2.37
N TYR A 86 -0.04 -7.29 1.42
CA TYR A 86 0.23 -8.23 0.35
C TYR A 86 1.53 -8.99 0.60
N GLN A 87 1.46 -10.32 0.55
CA GLN A 87 2.58 -11.21 0.79
C GLN A 87 2.98 -11.98 -0.48
N GLN A 88 4.26 -11.89 -0.82
CA GLN A 88 4.93 -12.79 -1.76
C GLN A 88 5.75 -13.85 -0.99
N PRO A 89 5.96 -15.07 -1.52
CA PRO A 89 5.53 -15.58 -2.83
C PRO A 89 4.13 -16.18 -2.85
N ASN A 90 3.47 -16.30 -1.70
CA ASN A 90 2.19 -17.00 -1.57
C ASN A 90 1.01 -16.30 -2.27
N LYS A 91 1.21 -15.04 -2.71
CA LYS A 91 0.18 -14.19 -3.32
C LYS A 91 -1.07 -14.13 -2.45
N ILE A 92 -0.88 -13.89 -1.15
CA ILE A 92 -1.98 -13.74 -0.19
C ILE A 92 -2.10 -12.25 0.13
N ALA A 93 -3.32 -11.74 0.15
CA ALA A 93 -3.65 -10.43 0.69
C ALA A 93 -4.45 -10.59 1.97
N PHE A 94 -4.04 -9.88 3.01
CA PHE A 94 -4.79 -9.76 4.25
C PHE A 94 -5.48 -8.41 4.27
N MET A 95 -6.80 -8.39 4.40
CA MET A 95 -7.56 -7.16 4.65
C MET A 95 -7.84 -7.07 6.14
N ILE A 96 -7.33 -6.04 6.79
CA ILE A 96 -7.42 -5.83 8.24
C ILE A 96 -8.19 -4.53 8.48
N GLN A 97 -9.28 -4.61 9.21
CA GLN A 97 -10.06 -3.46 9.64
C GLN A 97 -9.63 -3.01 11.04
N GLY A 98 -9.71 -1.71 11.30
CA GLY A 98 -9.41 -1.15 12.63
C GLY A 98 -10.33 -1.61 13.77
N ASN A 99 -11.41 -2.34 13.48
CA ASN A 99 -12.28 -2.98 14.48
C ASN A 99 -11.81 -4.39 14.91
N GLY A 100 -10.69 -4.88 14.35
CA GLY A 100 -10.17 -6.23 14.61
C GLY A 100 -10.75 -7.32 13.69
N TYR A 101 -11.61 -6.98 12.73
CA TYR A 101 -11.99 -7.93 11.68
C TYR A 101 -10.88 -8.07 10.64
N TYR A 102 -10.58 -9.29 10.22
CA TYR A 102 -9.67 -9.55 9.12
C TYR A 102 -10.15 -10.66 8.19
N GLU A 103 -9.75 -10.57 6.92
CA GLU A 103 -10.02 -11.56 5.90
C GLU A 103 -8.74 -11.89 5.13
N GLU A 104 -8.50 -13.19 4.90
CA GLU A 104 -7.42 -13.68 4.05
C GLU A 104 -7.96 -13.93 2.63
N VAL A 105 -7.37 -13.27 1.64
CA VAL A 105 -7.73 -13.40 0.23
C VAL A 105 -6.55 -13.99 -0.53
N LYS A 106 -6.71 -15.21 -1.05
CA LYS A 106 -5.74 -15.82 -1.96
C LYS A 106 -5.88 -15.18 -3.34
N LEU A 107 -4.87 -14.46 -3.79
CA LEU A 107 -4.83 -13.93 -5.14
C LEU A 107 -4.51 -15.08 -6.10
N GLY A 108 -5.38 -15.25 -7.10
CA GLY A 108 -5.19 -16.28 -8.13
C GLY A 108 -3.84 -16.14 -8.84
N ARG A 109 -3.34 -17.25 -9.41
CA ARG A 109 -2.15 -17.23 -10.25
C ARG A 109 -2.39 -16.33 -11.47
N SER A 110 -1.89 -15.10 -11.42
CA SER A 110 -1.51 -14.36 -12.62
C SER A 110 -0.06 -14.73 -12.96
N ASP A 111 0.19 -15.15 -14.20
CA ASP A 111 1.51 -15.57 -14.72
C ASP A 111 2.48 -14.41 -14.96
N GLU A 112 2.17 -13.19 -14.52
CA GLU A 112 3.07 -12.06 -14.65
C GLU A 112 3.42 -11.52 -13.25
N GLY A 113 4.66 -11.80 -12.85
CA GLY A 113 5.32 -11.02 -11.83
C GLY A 113 5.54 -9.60 -12.33
N THR A 114 5.38 -8.65 -11.42
CA THR A 114 5.92 -7.28 -11.39
C THR A 114 4.83 -6.23 -11.14
N LEU A 115 4.77 -5.86 -9.86
CA LEU A 115 4.75 -4.49 -9.34
C LEU A 115 3.78 -3.51 -10.00
N MET A 116 2.83 -3.02 -9.18
CA MET A 116 2.38 -1.63 -9.13
C MET A 116 3.09 -0.72 -10.15
N CYS A 117 2.44 -0.46 -11.27
CA CYS A 117 2.92 0.48 -12.27
C CYS A 117 3.12 1.84 -11.59
N SER A 118 4.37 2.28 -11.45
CA SER A 118 4.69 3.65 -11.09
C SER A 118 4.12 4.58 -12.16
N TYR A 119 3.12 5.37 -11.77
CA TYR A 119 2.53 6.44 -12.58
C TYR A 119 3.62 7.43 -13.00
N VAL A 120 3.69 7.75 -14.30
CA VAL A 120 4.56 8.82 -14.84
C VAL A 120 3.65 9.95 -15.32
N PRO A 121 3.48 11.05 -14.56
CA PRO A 121 2.75 12.19 -15.05
C PRO A 121 3.68 13.04 -15.92
N SER A 122 3.51 12.96 -17.24
CA SER A 122 3.84 14.08 -18.12
C SER A 122 2.94 14.06 -19.34
N SER A 123 1.96 14.96 -19.38
CA SER A 123 1.25 15.34 -20.61
C SER A 123 2.15 16.27 -21.43
N VAL A 124 3.24 15.73 -21.98
CA VAL A 124 4.04 16.46 -22.98
C VAL A 124 3.59 15.99 -24.36
N GLN A 125 3.01 16.92 -25.13
CA GLN A 125 2.62 16.73 -26.52
C GLN A 125 3.85 16.39 -27.35
N ILE A 126 4.04 15.12 -27.69
CA ILE A 126 5.05 14.73 -28.67
C ILE A 126 4.55 15.16 -30.05
N GLN A 127 5.11 16.23 -30.60
CA GLN A 127 4.95 16.57 -32.01
C GLN A 127 5.57 15.45 -32.86
N GLN A 128 4.72 14.69 -33.54
CA GLN A 128 5.18 13.72 -34.54
C GLN A 128 5.68 14.48 -35.77
N VAL A 129 7.00 14.49 -35.93
CA VAL A 129 7.64 14.77 -37.21
C VAL A 129 7.35 13.59 -38.14
N HIS A 130 6.88 13.90 -39.35
CA HIS A 130 6.35 12.98 -40.34
C HIS A 130 7.36 11.91 -40.80
N ALA A 131 6.97 10.64 -40.72
CA ALA A 131 7.37 9.61 -41.68
C ALA A 131 6.29 8.52 -41.72
N GLY A 132 5.60 8.43 -42.85
CA GLY A 132 4.36 7.66 -42.98
C GLY A 132 4.51 6.14 -43.02
N ARG A 133 3.48 5.45 -42.54
CA ARG A 133 2.92 4.26 -43.19
C ARG A 133 1.54 3.92 -42.64
N ASN A 134 0.53 4.01 -43.52
CA ASN A 134 -0.85 3.64 -43.26
C ASN A 134 -1.01 2.16 -42.89
N ARG A 135 -1.80 1.85 -41.85
CA ARG A 135 -2.62 0.63 -41.82
C ARG A 135 -3.93 0.85 -41.08
N LYS A 136 -5.03 0.54 -41.78
CA LYS A 136 -6.44 0.80 -41.43
C LYS A 136 -6.89 0.08 -40.15
N ARG A 137 -7.74 0.78 -39.41
CA ARG A 137 -8.47 0.38 -38.19
C ARG A 137 -9.38 -0.84 -38.40
N ARG A 138 -9.51 -1.68 -37.38
CA ARG A 138 -10.77 -2.32 -37.01
C ARG A 138 -10.97 -2.22 -35.50
N THR A 139 -11.89 -1.34 -35.12
CA THR A 139 -12.39 -1.12 -33.76
C THR A 139 -13.36 -2.24 -33.40
N ARG A 140 -13.17 -2.92 -32.27
CA ARG A 140 -14.24 -3.63 -31.57
C ARG A 140 -14.36 -3.04 -30.16
N SER A 141 -15.37 -2.20 -30.01
CA SER A 141 -15.86 -1.73 -28.72
C SER A 141 -16.53 -2.90 -27.99
N LEU A 142 -16.11 -3.17 -26.76
CA LEU A 142 -16.98 -3.82 -25.79
C LEU A 142 -17.05 -2.96 -24.54
N ARG A 143 -18.27 -2.45 -24.36
CA ARG A 143 -18.82 -1.68 -23.24
C ARG A 143 -18.67 -2.47 -21.94
N TYR A 144 -18.22 -1.82 -20.87
CA TYR A 144 -18.52 -2.28 -19.52
C TYR A 144 -19.67 -1.44 -18.96
N PHE A 145 -20.73 -2.17 -18.60
CA PHE A 145 -21.95 -1.70 -17.98
C PHE A 145 -21.77 -1.71 -16.46
N THR A 146 -22.32 -0.68 -15.84
CA THR A 146 -22.70 -0.55 -14.44
C THR A 146 -23.65 -1.65 -13.97
N LYS A 147 -23.39 -2.22 -12.79
CA LYS A 147 -24.25 -2.10 -11.60
C LYS A 147 -23.56 -2.70 -10.38
#